data_AF-A0A927XFW7-F1
#
_entry.id   AF-A0A927XFW7-F1
#
_cell.length_a   1.000
_cell.length_b   1.000
_cell.length_c   1.000
_cell.angle_alpha   90.00
_cell.angle_beta   90.00
_cell.angle_gamma   90.00
#
_symmetry.space_group_name_H-M   'P 1'
#
loop_
_entity.id
_entity.type
_entity.pdbx_description
1 polymer ?
#
loop_
_entity_poly.entity_id
_entity_poly.type
_entity_poly.pdbx_seq_one_letter_code
_entity_poly.pdbx_strand_id
1 'polypeptide(L)'
;MNNVIYFEDIVSIALLYIYGQSNAIVLPYNKAVDYFQTVKSNLASRGVIADYQTTNNKSEYYFVGNDELGNSYCIINAKSDLSKLLSTGRISGDIMIASQENNALEILGLEFKDGRIVRKDYSLKREL
;
A
#
# COMPACT_ATOMS: atom_id res chain seq x y z
N MET A 1 -10.94 19.46 -11.22
CA MET A 1 -11.32 18.03 -11.20
C MET A 1 -10.94 17.51 -9.84
N ASN A 2 -11.90 17.00 -9.06
CA ASN A 2 -11.58 16.28 -7.83
C ASN A 2 -11.00 14.92 -8.21
N ASN A 3 -9.85 14.56 -7.66
CA ASN A 3 -9.32 13.21 -7.80
C ASN A 3 -10.12 12.29 -6.88
N VAL A 4 -10.75 11.25 -7.40
CA VAL A 4 -11.35 10.22 -6.54
C VAL A 4 -10.27 9.22 -6.19
N ILE A 5 -10.05 8.98 -4.90
CA ILE A 5 -9.01 8.07 -4.39
C ILE A 5 -9.68 6.95 -3.64
N TYR A 6 -9.50 5.73 -4.13
CA TYR A 6 -10.09 4.54 -3.56
C TYR A 6 -9.14 3.89 -2.56
N PHE A 7 -9.68 3.50 -1.41
CA PHE A 7 -8.95 2.71 -0.42
C PHE A 7 -8.34 1.46 -1.05
N GLU A 8 -9.13 0.79 -1.91
CA GLU A 8 -8.75 -0.45 -2.57
C GLU A 8 -7.51 -0.29 -3.47
N ASP A 9 -7.38 0.84 -4.15
CA ASP A 9 -6.22 1.13 -5.00
C ASP A 9 -4.96 1.26 -4.15
N ILE A 10 -5.03 2.03 -3.07
CA ILE A 10 -3.90 2.26 -2.17
C ILE A 10 -3.48 0.97 -1.47
N VAL A 11 -4.43 0.13 -1.05
CA VAL A 11 -4.13 -1.19 -0.47
C VAL A 11 -3.51 -2.12 -1.51
N SER A 12 -3.97 -2.07 -2.77
CA SER A 12 -3.39 -2.87 -3.85
C SER A 12 -1.94 -2.47 -4.13
N ILE A 13 -1.61 -1.16 -4.06
CA ILE A 13 -0.23 -0.66 -4.13
C ILE A 13 0.60 -1.20 -2.95
N ALA A 14 0.08 -1.13 -1.72
CA ALA A 14 0.78 -1.63 -0.54
C ALA A 14 1.13 -3.12 -0.68
N LEU A 15 0.17 -3.93 -1.12
CA LEU A 15 0.34 -5.35 -1.38
C LEU A 15 1.36 -5.62 -2.49
N LEU A 16 1.36 -4.81 -3.56
CA LEU A 16 2.34 -4.91 -4.63
C LEU A 16 3.78 -4.66 -4.10
N TYR A 17 3.97 -3.63 -3.29
CA TYR A 17 5.29 -3.32 -2.70
C TYR A 17 5.76 -4.43 -1.76
N ILE A 18 4.88 -4.91 -0.88
CA ILE A 18 5.19 -6.01 0.02
C ILE A 18 5.52 -7.27 -0.77
N TYR A 19 4.69 -7.64 -1.74
CA TYR A 19 4.89 -8.84 -2.56
C TYR A 19 6.23 -8.79 -3.30
N GLY A 20 6.54 -7.66 -3.96
CA GLY A 20 7.80 -7.47 -4.68
C GLY A 20 9.05 -7.56 -3.81
N GLN A 21 8.96 -7.25 -2.52
CA GLN A 21 10.08 -7.29 -1.59
C GLN A 21 10.14 -8.54 -0.73
N SER A 22 9.05 -9.28 -0.59
CA SER A 22 8.96 -10.33 0.41
C SER A 22 8.30 -11.62 -0.01
N ASN A 23 7.67 -11.65 -1.18
CA ASN A 23 6.71 -12.68 -1.58
C ASN A 23 5.57 -12.86 -0.57
N ALA A 24 5.40 -11.95 0.40
CA ALA A 24 4.28 -12.01 1.32
C ALA A 24 2.99 -11.65 0.58
N ILE A 25 1.97 -12.46 0.82
CA ILE A 25 0.66 -12.36 0.14
C ILE A 25 -0.41 -11.70 1.02
N VAL A 26 -0.04 -11.28 2.23
CA VAL A 26 -0.95 -10.77 3.25
C VAL A 26 -0.43 -9.46 3.85
N LEU A 27 -1.36 -8.56 4.18
CA LEU A 27 -1.13 -7.33 4.92
C LEU A 27 -2.18 -7.25 6.04
N PRO A 28 -1.79 -7.13 7.32
CA PRO A 28 -2.75 -6.87 8.40
C PRO A 28 -3.64 -5.67 8.08
N TYR A 29 -4.95 -5.80 8.28
CA TYR A 29 -5.92 -4.79 7.86
C TYR A 29 -5.69 -3.43 8.55
N ASN A 30 -5.30 -3.44 9.83
CA ASN A 30 -4.93 -2.22 10.54
C ASN A 30 -3.74 -1.49 9.88
N LYS A 31 -2.71 -2.23 9.46
CA LYS A 31 -1.58 -1.65 8.70
C LYS A 31 -2.02 -1.09 7.35
N ALA A 32 -2.99 -1.73 6.69
CA ALA A 32 -3.56 -1.23 5.44
C ALA A 32 -4.29 0.11 5.65
N VAL A 33 -5.03 0.24 6.75
CA VAL A 33 -5.68 1.50 7.16
C VAL A 33 -4.66 2.57 7.48
N ASP A 34 -3.64 2.26 8.28
CA ASP A 34 -2.59 3.21 8.64
C ASP A 34 -1.86 3.72 7.39
N TYR A 35 -1.47 2.79 6.50
CA TYR A 35 -0.83 3.12 5.23
C TYR A 35 -1.70 4.06 4.39
N PHE A 36 -3.00 3.75 4.24
CA PHE A 36 -3.93 4.61 3.51
C PHE A 36 -4.03 6.02 4.09
N GLN A 37 -4.13 6.16 5.42
CA GLN A 37 -4.18 7.47 6.06
C GLN A 37 -2.89 8.26 5.84
N THR A 38 -1.73 7.61 5.89
CA THR A 38 -0.45 8.27 5.60
C THR A 38 -0.35 8.72 4.15
N VAL A 39 -0.76 7.90 3.18
CA VAL A 39 -0.79 8.31 1.76
C VAL A 39 -1.73 9.49 1.56
N LYS A 40 -2.91 9.48 2.20
CA LYS A 40 -3.84 10.62 2.20
C LYS A 40 -3.21 11.90 2.75
N SER A 41 -2.47 11.82 3.86
CA SER A 41 -1.73 12.97 4.41
C SER A 41 -0.65 13.48 3.46
N ASN A 42 0.09 12.58 2.80
CA ASN A 42 1.12 12.91 1.82
C ASN A 42 0.53 13.57 0.56
N LEU A 43 -0.66 13.14 0.12
CA LEU A 43 -1.37 13.78 -0.98
C LEU A 43 -1.85 15.20 -0.61
N ALA A 44 -2.39 15.35 0.60
CA ALA A 44 -2.85 16.65 1.10
C ALA A 44 -1.68 17.66 1.21
N SER A 45 -0.50 17.22 1.67
CA SER A 45 0.69 18.08 1.75
C SER A 45 1.20 18.54 0.37
N ARG A 46 0.88 17.79 -0.68
CA ARG A 46 1.15 18.12 -2.09
C ARG A 46 0.07 19.01 -2.72
N GLY A 47 -0.96 19.40 -1.97
CA GLY A 47 -2.07 20.19 -2.48
C GLY A 47 -3.05 19.40 -3.35
N VAL A 48 -3.01 18.07 -3.31
CA VAL A 48 -3.94 17.23 -4.05
C VAL A 48 -5.28 17.20 -3.33
N ILE A 49 -6.28 17.85 -3.92
CA ILE A 49 -7.66 17.81 -3.44
C ILE A 49 -8.32 16.55 -3.98
N ALA A 50 -8.73 15.66 -3.08
CA ALA A 50 -9.28 14.37 -3.44
C ALA A 50 -10.49 13.98 -2.57
N ASP A 51 -11.44 13.31 -3.21
CA ASP A 51 -12.56 12.65 -2.56
C ASP A 51 -12.17 11.20 -2.29
N TYR A 52 -12.15 10.81 -1.01
CA TYR A 52 -11.71 9.49 -0.58
C TYR A 52 -12.91 8.55 -0.49
N GLN A 53 -12.87 7.41 -1.17
CA GLN A 53 -13.94 6.42 -1.20
C GLN A 53 -13.45 5.05 -0.75
N THR A 54 -14.35 4.29 -0.13
CA THR A 54 -14.18 2.87 0.18
C THR A 54 -15.21 2.09 -0.62
N THR A 55 -14.77 1.27 -1.57
CA THR A 55 -15.62 0.49 -2.46
C THR A 55 -15.48 -1.00 -2.18
N ASN A 56 -16.24 -1.49 -1.21
CA ASN A 56 -16.32 -2.89 -0.77
C ASN A 56 -15.00 -3.47 -0.23
N ASN A 57 -15.09 -4.41 0.72
CA ASN A 57 -13.93 -5.10 1.30
C ASN A 57 -13.22 -6.08 0.31
N LYS A 58 -13.30 -5.82 -1.00
CA LYS A 58 -12.77 -6.66 -2.07
C LYS A 58 -12.52 -5.83 -3.32
N SER A 59 -11.34 -5.99 -3.90
CA SER A 59 -11.00 -5.52 -5.24
C SER A 59 -10.74 -6.69 -6.18
N GLU A 60 -10.44 -6.41 -7.45
CA GLU A 60 -9.95 -7.45 -8.37
C GLU A 60 -8.58 -8.03 -7.93
N TYR A 61 -7.80 -7.25 -7.17
CA TYR A 61 -6.43 -7.55 -6.75
C TYR A 61 -6.31 -8.19 -5.38
N TYR A 62 -7.26 -7.94 -4.46
CA TYR A 62 -7.22 -8.50 -3.11
C TYR A 62 -8.61 -8.69 -2.51
N PHE A 63 -8.69 -9.49 -1.46
CA PHE A 63 -9.89 -9.64 -0.62
C PHE A 63 -9.53 -9.53 0.86
N VAL A 64 -10.49 -9.15 1.70
CA VAL A 64 -10.31 -9.19 3.15
C VAL A 64 -10.70 -10.58 3.68
N GLY A 65 -9.81 -11.22 4.43
CA GLY A 65 -10.05 -12.46 5.15
C GLY A 65 -9.82 -12.29 6.64
N ASN A 66 -10.35 -13.21 7.45
CA ASN A 66 -10.13 -13.24 8.90
C ASN A 66 -9.47 -14.57 9.28
N ASP A 67 -8.59 -14.55 10.28
CA ASP A 67 -8.09 -15.77 10.93
C ASP A 67 -9.06 -16.30 12.00
N GLU A 68 -8.71 -17.44 12.60
CA GLU A 68 -9.52 -18.08 13.67
C GLU A 68 -9.64 -17.23 14.95
N LEU A 69 -8.73 -16.26 15.13
CA LEU A 69 -8.71 -15.35 16.26
C LEU A 69 -9.49 -14.05 15.98
N GLY A 70 -10.03 -13.88 14.78
CA GLY A 70 -10.78 -12.70 14.36
C GLY A 70 -9.91 -11.56 13.84
N ASN A 71 -8.61 -11.77 13.60
CA ASN A 71 -7.75 -10.76 13.00
C ASN A 71 -8.02 -10.68 11.49
N SER A 72 -8.22 -9.45 10.98
CA SER A 72 -8.47 -9.21 9.56
C SER A 72 -7.19 -8.92 8.77
N TYR A 73 -7.13 -9.43 7.55
CA TYR A 73 -6.00 -9.28 6.62
C TYR A 73 -6.49 -8.94 5.22
N CYS A 74 -5.78 -8.05 4.53
CA CYS A 74 -5.88 -7.90 3.08
C CYS A 74 -4.99 -8.97 2.42
N ILE A 75 -5.58 -9.81 1.57
CA ILE A 75 -4.93 -10.99 0.98
C ILE A 75 -4.95 -10.85 -0.55
N ILE A 76 -3.77 -10.97 -1.18
CA ILE A 76 -3.63 -10.92 -2.64
C ILE A 76 -4.48 -12.01 -3.27
N ASN A 77 -5.28 -11.63 -4.27
CA ASN A 77 -5.99 -12.59 -5.11
C ASN A 77 -4.96 -13.28 -6.01
N ALA A 78 -4.66 -14.56 -5.77
CA ALA A 78 -3.66 -15.31 -6.53
C ALA A 78 -3.95 -15.38 -8.04
N LYS A 79 -5.20 -15.17 -8.46
CA LYS A 79 -5.59 -15.11 -9.88
C LYS A 79 -5.43 -13.71 -10.49
N SER A 80 -5.13 -12.71 -9.66
CA SER A 80 -4.93 -11.33 -10.10
C SER A 80 -3.50 -11.13 -10.58
N ASP A 81 -3.37 -10.40 -11.68
CA ASP A 81 -2.09 -9.97 -12.20
C ASP A 81 -1.78 -8.59 -11.62
N LEU A 82 -1.06 -8.56 -10.50
CA LEU A 82 -0.69 -7.32 -9.81
C LEU A 82 0.18 -6.40 -10.67
N SER A 83 0.88 -6.93 -11.68
CA SER A 83 1.67 -6.09 -12.60
C SER A 83 0.77 -5.17 -13.44
N LYS A 84 -0.51 -5.55 -13.64
CA LYS A 84 -1.50 -4.72 -14.33
C LYS A 84 -1.93 -3.49 -13.54
N LEU A 85 -1.77 -3.50 -12.21
CA LEU A 85 -2.04 -2.35 -11.37
C LEU A 85 -1.26 -1.12 -11.86
N LEU A 86 0.00 -1.33 -12.23
CA LEU A 86 0.88 -0.29 -12.75
C LEU A 86 0.67 -0.02 -14.24
N SER A 87 0.30 -1.03 -15.02
CA SER A 87 0.18 -0.90 -16.49
C SER A 87 -1.13 -0.31 -16.98
N THR A 88 -2.18 -0.28 -16.14
CA THR A 88 -3.51 0.20 -16.55
C THR A 88 -3.65 1.73 -16.53
N GLY A 89 -2.68 2.46 -15.99
CA GLY A 89 -2.73 3.93 -15.88
C GLY A 89 -3.88 4.45 -15.03
N ARG A 90 -4.56 3.57 -14.26
CA ARG A 90 -5.69 3.93 -13.39
C ARG A 90 -5.25 4.69 -12.15
N ILE A 91 -4.00 4.52 -11.73
CA ILE A 91 -3.42 5.17 -10.55
C ILE A 91 -2.66 6.41 -11.01
N SER A 92 -3.00 7.57 -10.45
CA SER A 92 -2.33 8.82 -10.79
C SER A 92 -0.88 8.82 -10.31
N GLY A 93 -0.02 9.58 -11.01
CA GLY A 93 1.37 9.77 -10.61
C GLY A 93 1.51 10.32 -9.18
N ASP A 94 0.62 11.23 -8.78
CA ASP A 94 0.63 11.79 -7.42
C ASP A 94 0.36 10.73 -6.35
N ILE A 95 -0.57 9.81 -6.60
CA ILE A 95 -0.83 8.67 -5.70
C ILE A 95 0.41 7.79 -5.61
N MET A 96 1.03 7.46 -6.75
CA MET A 96 2.25 6.65 -6.77
C MET A 96 3.38 7.33 -5.97
N ILE A 97 3.61 8.62 -6.17
CA ILE A 97 4.67 9.34 -5.45
C ILE A 97 4.36 9.40 -3.94
N ALA A 98 3.12 9.75 -3.57
CA ALA A 98 2.72 9.81 -2.16
C ALA A 98 2.80 8.44 -1.45
N SER A 99 2.56 7.36 -2.19
CA SER A 99 2.67 5.96 -1.73
C SER A 99 4.10 5.51 -1.46
N GLN A 100 5.09 6.18 -2.07
CA GLN A 100 6.52 5.85 -1.99
C GLN A 100 7.29 6.73 -1.00
N GLU A 101 6.63 7.68 -0.34
CA GLU A 101 7.27 8.46 0.71
C GLU A 101 7.68 7.55 1.89
N ASN A 102 8.83 7.84 2.50
CA ASN A 102 9.43 6.95 3.50
C ASN A 102 8.52 6.70 4.72
N ASN A 103 7.70 7.68 5.12
CA ASN A 103 6.73 7.50 6.21
C ASN A 103 5.65 6.45 5.87
N ALA A 104 5.21 6.39 4.61
CA ALA A 104 4.24 5.40 4.15
C ALA A 104 4.93 4.02 4.04
N LEU A 105 6.12 3.97 3.43
CA LEU A 105 6.87 2.71 3.29
C LEU A 105 7.25 2.10 4.64
N GLU A 106 7.54 2.92 5.65
CA GLU A 106 7.87 2.47 7.00
C GLU A 106 6.76 1.64 7.66
N ILE A 107 5.48 1.98 7.41
CA ILE A 107 4.32 1.21 7.90
C ILE A 107 4.37 -0.24 7.39
N LEU A 108 4.83 -0.41 6.15
CA LEU A 108 5.00 -1.69 5.48
C LEU A 108 6.33 -2.39 5.84
N GLY A 109 7.19 -1.76 6.64
CA GLY A 109 8.54 -2.26 6.93
C GLY A 109 9.50 -2.12 5.74
N LEU A 110 9.25 -1.15 4.86
CA LEU A 110 10.01 -0.88 3.64
C LEU A 110 10.66 0.50 3.71
N GLU A 111 11.57 0.78 2.78
CA GLU A 111 12.16 2.10 2.57
C GLU A 111 12.46 2.35 1.09
N PHE A 112 12.55 3.62 0.67
CA PHE A 112 12.99 3.98 -0.67
C PHE A 112 14.50 4.30 -0.66
N LYS A 113 15.29 3.47 -1.34
CA LYS A 113 16.76 3.56 -1.34
C LYS A 113 17.30 3.32 -2.75
N ASP A 114 18.21 4.17 -3.21
CA ASP A 114 18.85 4.06 -4.52
C ASP A 114 17.85 3.91 -5.70
N GLY A 115 16.75 4.66 -5.66
CA GLY A 115 15.73 4.64 -6.72
C GLY A 115 14.81 3.42 -6.71
N ARG A 116 14.88 2.57 -5.67
CA ARG A 116 14.06 1.36 -5.53
C ARG A 116 13.48 1.24 -4.12
N ILE A 117 12.33 0.57 -4.03
CA ILE A 117 11.77 0.15 -2.74
C ILE A 117 12.52 -1.09 -2.30
N VAL A 118 12.98 -1.11 -1.04
CA VAL A 118 13.67 -2.26 -0.43
C VAL A 118 13.07 -2.55 0.94
N ARG A 119 13.29 -3.77 1.46
CA ARG A 119 12.98 -4.05 2.87
C ARG A 119 13.89 -3.20 3.76
N LYS A 120 13.32 -2.66 4.82
CA LYS A 120 14.11 -1.96 5.84
C LYS A 120 14.97 -2.98 6.59
N ASP A 121 16.28 -2.85 6.46
CA ASP A 121 17.23 -3.65 7.21
C ASP A 121 17.29 -3.12 8.64
N TYR A 122 16.74 -3.87 9.61
CA TYR A 122 16.88 -3.53 11.04
C TYR A 122 18.28 -3.90 11.58
N SER A 123 19.19 -4.31 10.71
CA SER A 123 20.56 -4.72 11.03
C SER A 123 21.48 -3.50 11.20
N LEU A 124 21.30 -2.74 12.29
CA LEU A 124 22.36 -2.02 13.03
C LEU A 124 21.78 -1.18 14.19
N LYS A 125 21.37 -1.88 15.25
CA LYS A 125 21.53 -1.42 16.65
C LYS A 125 22.02 -2.59 17.51
N ARG A 126 23.15 -3.15 17.11
CA ARG A 126 24.11 -3.75 18.04
C ARG A 126 25.41 -2.97 17.88
N GLU A 127 25.36 -1.68 18.16
CA GLU A 127 26.56 -0.92 18.45
C GLU A 127 26.72 -0.90 19.97
N LEU A 128 27.73 -1.66 20.41
CA LEU A 128 28.54 -1.60 21.63
C LEU A 128 27.83 -1.82 22.98
#